data_AF-A0A123VRN5-F1
#
_entry.id   AF-A0A123VRN5-F1
#
_cell.length_a   1.000
_cell.length_b   1.000
_cell.length_c   1.000
_cell.angle_alpha   90.00
_cell.angle_beta   90.00
_cell.angle_gamma   90.00
#
_symmetry.space_group_name_H-M   'P 1'
#
loop_
_entity.id
_entity.type
_entity.pdbx_description
1 polymer ?
#
loop_
_entity_poly.entity_id
_entity_poly.type
_entity_poly.pdbx_seq_one_letter_code
_entity_poly.pdbx_strand_id
1 'polypeptide(L)'
;MTWVTNQSVVLQALLGGLFTWFCTIMGSAVVFFFKTVSRRLLDTMLGFAAGVMIAASFWSLLAPSIEYAESSYGNLAWIPAAVGFAAGGIFLRLVDAWVPHLHLGNDKDKAEGGGEKDRKNLSKTALLFLAITIHNIPEGLAVGVTFGALASNYSPAAFIGAIGLAIGIGIKIFLKVQP
;
A
#
# COMPACT_ATOMS: atom_id res chain seq x y z
N MET A 1 3.14 25.25 -5.33
CA MET A 1 2.09 24.20 -5.40
C MET A 1 1.34 24.19 -6.74
N THR A 2 1.18 25.32 -7.44
CA THR A 2 0.43 25.43 -8.70
C THR A 2 0.98 24.57 -9.86
N TRP A 3 2.29 24.29 -9.87
CA TRP A 3 2.88 23.45 -10.92
C TRP A 3 2.33 22.02 -10.89
N VAL A 4 2.25 21.39 -9.71
CA VAL A 4 1.80 20.00 -9.56
C VAL A 4 0.33 19.87 -9.92
N THR A 5 -0.51 20.81 -9.49
CA THR A 5 -1.95 20.81 -9.78
C THR A 5 -2.26 20.97 -11.27
N ASN A 6 -1.35 21.59 -12.04
CA ASN A 6 -1.50 21.78 -13.47
C ASN A 6 -0.98 20.60 -14.31
N GLN A 7 -0.41 19.57 -13.68
CA GLN A 7 0.05 18.37 -14.38
C GLN A 7 -1.09 17.39 -14.63
N SER A 8 -0.91 16.48 -15.59
CA SER A 8 -1.84 15.37 -15.81
C SER A 8 -1.94 14.48 -14.57
N VAL A 9 -3.12 13.89 -14.35
CA VAL A 9 -3.35 12.95 -13.24
C VAL A 9 -2.38 11.76 -13.26
N VAL A 10 -1.94 11.34 -14.45
CA VAL A 10 -0.95 10.28 -14.63
C VAL A 10 0.40 10.71 -14.07
N LEU A 11 0.84 11.94 -14.35
CA LEU A 11 2.08 12.46 -13.79
C LEU A 11 1.96 12.69 -12.28
N GLN A 12 0.82 13.16 -11.77
CA GLN A 12 0.60 13.30 -10.33
C GLN A 12 0.67 11.93 -9.62
N ALA A 13 0.01 10.90 -10.17
CA ALA A 13 0.09 9.53 -9.68
C ALA A 13 1.51 8.96 -9.75
N LEU A 14 2.25 9.22 -10.84
CA LEU A 14 3.64 8.82 -10.99
C LEU A 14 4.53 9.47 -9.93
N LEU A 15 4.37 10.78 -9.68
CA LEU A 15 5.12 11.47 -8.63
C LEU A 15 4.79 10.91 -7.24
N GLY A 16 3.52 10.60 -6.97
CA GLY A 16 3.12 9.90 -5.74
C GLY A 16 3.76 8.52 -5.61
N GLY A 17 3.80 7.73 -6.69
CA GLY A 17 4.47 6.43 -6.73
C GLY A 17 5.99 6.51 -6.58
N LEU A 18 6.64 7.50 -7.20
CA LEU A 18 8.07 7.74 -7.04
C LEU A 18 8.40 8.16 -5.61
N PHE A 19 7.52 8.94 -4.96
CA PHE A 19 7.67 9.29 -3.56
C PHE A 19 7.61 8.05 -2.65
N THR A 20 6.62 7.16 -2.83
CA THR A 20 6.53 5.93 -2.02
C THR A 20 7.69 4.96 -2.28
N TRP A 21 8.16 4.88 -3.52
CA TRP A 21 9.38 4.17 -3.88
C TRP A 21 10.62 4.75 -3.18
N PHE A 22 10.77 6.08 -3.18
CA PHE A 22 11.85 6.76 -2.48
C PHE A 22 11.81 6.48 -0.96
N CYS A 23 10.62 6.45 -0.35
CA CYS A 23 10.47 6.05 1.06
C CYS A 23 10.95 4.62 1.34
N THR A 24 10.77 3.69 0.37
CA THR A 24 11.32 2.33 0.47
C THR A 24 12.84 2.36 0.54
N ILE A 25 13.48 3.11 -0.36
CA ILE A 25 14.95 3.26 -0.39
C ILE A 25 15.45 3.84 0.92
N MET A 26 14.83 4.93 1.39
CA MET A 26 15.22 5.59 2.62
C MET A 26 15.05 4.67 3.83
N GLY A 27 13.95 3.92 3.90
CA GLY A 27 13.70 2.97 4.98
C GLY A 27 14.73 1.83 4.99
N SER A 28 15.04 1.26 3.82
CA SER A 28 16.06 0.21 3.69
C SER A 28 17.47 0.72 3.98
N ALA A 29 17.78 1.99 3.65
CA ALA A 29 19.08 2.60 3.92
C ALA A 29 19.40 2.72 5.42
N VAL A 30 18.40 2.65 6.30
CA VAL A 30 18.60 2.66 7.76
C VAL A 30 19.52 1.52 8.22
N VAL A 31 19.55 0.40 7.48
CA VAL A 31 20.43 -0.75 7.78
C VAL A 31 21.93 -0.41 7.83
N PHE A 32 22.36 0.64 7.12
CA PHE A 32 23.75 1.09 7.14
C PHE A 32 24.14 1.78 8.46
N PHE A 33 23.17 2.30 9.20
CA PHE A 33 23.38 2.98 10.48
C PHE A 33 23.01 2.09 11.67
N PHE A 34 21.93 1.33 11.55
CA PHE A 34 21.42 0.46 12.61
C PHE A 34 21.26 -0.96 12.06
N LYS A 35 21.98 -1.92 12.64
CA LYS A 35 21.89 -3.34 12.23
C LYS A 35 20.79 -4.12 12.93
N THR A 36 20.26 -3.60 14.03
CA THR A 36 19.21 -4.21 14.82
C THR A 36 18.30 -3.14 15.39
N VAL A 37 16.99 -3.35 15.29
CA VAL A 37 15.96 -2.54 15.94
C VAL A 37 15.38 -3.30 17.12
N SER A 38 15.19 -2.63 18.27
CA SER A 38 14.59 -3.29 19.44
C SER A 38 13.17 -3.79 19.11
N ARG A 39 12.79 -4.98 19.60
CA ARG A 39 11.49 -5.58 19.30
C ARG A 39 10.31 -4.66 19.64
N ARG A 40 10.40 -3.94 20.76
CA ARG A 40 9.39 -2.96 21.19
C ARG A 40 9.22 -1.82 20.18
N LEU A 41 10.33 -1.31 19.64
CA LEU A 41 10.27 -0.27 18.62
C LEU A 41 9.68 -0.83 17.32
N LEU A 42 10.11 -2.01 16.87
CA LEU A 42 9.56 -2.67 15.69
C LEU A 42 8.04 -2.89 15.80
N ASP A 43 7.56 -3.43 16.93
CA ASP A 43 6.13 -3.67 17.15
C ASP A 43 5.35 -2.34 17.19
N THR A 44 5.93 -1.27 17.74
CA THR A 44 5.32 0.08 17.72
C THR A 44 5.22 0.63 16.29
N MET A 45 6.28 0.45 15.49
CA MET A 45 6.33 0.87 14.09
C MET A 45 5.31 0.11 13.24
N LEU A 46 5.19 -1.21 13.43
CA LEU A 46 4.20 -2.06 12.77
C LEU A 46 2.76 -1.70 13.19
N GLY A 47 2.54 -1.41 14.48
CA GLY A 47 1.25 -0.94 14.98
C GLY A 47 0.84 0.41 14.39
N PHE A 48 1.78 1.37 14.32
CA PHE A 48 1.54 2.65 13.66
C PHE A 48 1.25 2.47 12.16
N ALA A 49 2.05 1.65 11.46
CA ALA A 49 1.83 1.30 10.07
C ALA A 49 0.44 0.70 9.81
N ALA A 50 0.00 -0.23 10.67
CA ALA A 50 -1.34 -0.81 10.59
C ALA A 50 -2.44 0.26 10.78
N GLY A 51 -2.27 1.15 11.77
CA GLY A 51 -3.19 2.27 12.01
C GLY A 51 -3.34 3.20 10.81
N VAL A 52 -2.21 3.59 10.18
CA VAL A 52 -2.23 4.41 8.96
C VAL A 52 -3.01 3.71 7.83
N MET A 53 -2.82 2.40 7.65
CA MET A 53 -3.52 1.66 6.60
C MET A 53 -5.02 1.51 6.86
N ILE A 54 -5.45 1.31 8.12
CA ILE A 54 -6.87 1.27 8.48
C ILE A 54 -7.51 2.63 8.19
N ALA A 55 -6.86 3.73 8.62
CA ALA A 55 -7.36 5.07 8.38
C ALA A 55 -7.45 5.40 6.89
N ALA A 56 -6.39 5.11 6.13
CA ALA A 56 -6.36 5.29 4.67
C ALA A 56 -7.47 4.49 3.97
N SER A 57 -7.67 3.23 4.36
CA SER A 57 -8.68 2.36 3.76
C SER A 57 -10.09 2.93 3.92
N PHE A 58 -10.42 3.52 5.07
CA PHE A 58 -11.74 4.07 5.31
C PHE A 58 -11.91 5.50 4.77
N TRP A 59 -11.08 6.44 5.21
CA TRP A 59 -11.26 7.87 4.91
C TRP A 59 -10.73 8.28 3.53
N SER A 60 -9.70 7.61 3.01
CA SER A 60 -9.11 7.99 1.72
C SER A 60 -9.61 7.16 0.54
N LEU A 61 -10.21 6.00 0.79
CA LEU A 61 -10.64 5.07 -0.26
C LEU A 61 -12.12 4.71 -0.15
N LEU A 62 -12.56 4.05 0.93
CA LEU A 62 -13.92 3.52 1.03
C LEU A 62 -14.99 4.62 1.04
N ALA A 63 -14.89 5.59 1.95
CA ALA A 63 -15.87 6.68 2.04
C ALA A 63 -15.92 7.52 0.74
N PRO A 64 -14.78 7.95 0.15
CA PRO A 64 -14.80 8.61 -1.16
C PRO A 64 -15.37 7.74 -2.29
N SER A 65 -15.17 6.42 -2.27
CA SER A 65 -15.73 5.53 -3.29
C SER A 65 -17.25 5.45 -3.23
N ILE A 66 -17.83 5.50 -2.03
CA ILE A 66 -19.28 5.49 -1.83
C ILE A 66 -19.85 6.82 -2.30
N GLU A 67 -19.27 7.94 -1.86
CA GLU A 67 -19.66 9.29 -2.29
C GLU A 67 -19.61 9.44 -3.82
N TYR A 68 -18.57 8.91 -4.46
CA TYR A 68 -18.47 8.90 -5.91
C TYR A 68 -19.61 8.12 -6.58
N ALA A 69 -19.98 6.97 -6.02
CA ALA A 69 -21.05 6.11 -6.54
C ALA A 69 -22.47 6.68 -6.30
N GLU A 70 -22.67 7.59 -5.34
CA GLU A 70 -23.97 8.21 -5.06
C GLU A 70 -24.56 8.90 -6.29
N SER A 71 -23.71 9.53 -7.11
CA SER A 71 -24.11 10.20 -8.35
C SER A 71 -24.84 9.29 -9.35
N SER A 72 -24.53 7.99 -9.34
CA SER A 72 -25.04 7.01 -10.32
C SER A 72 -26.00 5.99 -9.73
N TYR A 73 -25.82 5.64 -8.45
CA TYR A 73 -26.54 4.55 -7.78
C TYR A 73 -27.46 5.02 -6.63
N GLY A 74 -27.39 6.30 -6.22
CA GLY A 74 -28.19 6.85 -5.11
C GLY A 74 -28.03 6.04 -3.83
N ASN A 75 -29.16 5.59 -3.25
CA ASN A 75 -29.17 4.78 -2.01
C ASN A 75 -28.44 3.43 -2.12
N LEU A 76 -28.12 2.99 -3.33
CA LEU A 76 -27.39 1.73 -3.59
C LEU A 76 -25.88 1.95 -3.82
N ALA A 77 -25.35 3.15 -3.59
CA ALA A 77 -23.93 3.48 -3.78
C ALA A 77 -22.95 2.60 -2.97
N TRP A 78 -23.40 2.03 -1.85
CA TRP A 78 -22.61 1.10 -1.07
C TRP A 78 -22.36 -0.24 -1.80
N ILE A 79 -23.21 -0.63 -2.75
CA ILE A 79 -23.10 -1.91 -3.47
C ILE A 79 -21.81 -1.96 -4.32
N PRO A 80 -21.55 -1.04 -5.27
CA PRO A 80 -20.31 -1.10 -6.05
C PRO A 80 -19.06 -0.98 -5.18
N ALA A 81 -19.09 -0.17 -4.12
CA ALA A 81 -17.98 -0.06 -3.17
C ALA A 81 -17.73 -1.39 -2.42
N ALA A 82 -18.79 -2.04 -1.92
CA ALA A 82 -18.70 -3.32 -1.23
C ALA A 82 -18.22 -4.46 -2.15
N VAL A 83 -18.74 -4.50 -3.39
CA VAL A 83 -18.32 -5.48 -4.41
C VAL A 83 -16.85 -5.27 -4.76
N GLY A 84 -16.42 -4.02 -4.99
CA GLY A 84 -15.02 -3.68 -5.27
C GLY A 84 -14.10 -4.03 -4.10
N PHE A 85 -14.51 -3.73 -2.87
CA PHE A 85 -13.77 -4.08 -1.66
C PHE A 85 -13.61 -5.61 -1.50
N ALA A 86 -14.70 -6.36 -1.65
CA ALA A 86 -14.68 -7.82 -1.57
C ALA A 86 -13.84 -8.45 -2.69
N ALA A 87 -14.00 -7.97 -3.93
CA ALA A 87 -13.21 -8.42 -5.07
C ALA A 87 -11.71 -8.14 -4.86
N GLY A 88 -11.36 -6.96 -4.35
CA GLY A 88 -10.00 -6.61 -3.96
C GLY A 88 -9.45 -7.53 -2.88
N GLY A 89 -10.22 -7.79 -1.82
CA GLY A 89 -9.83 -8.71 -0.75
C GLY A 89 -9.59 -10.14 -1.25
N ILE A 90 -10.47 -10.67 -2.12
CA ILE A 90 -10.30 -11.98 -2.76
C ILE A 90 -9.05 -11.96 -3.65
N PHE A 91 -8.85 -10.93 -4.45
CA PHE A 91 -7.67 -10.79 -5.30
C PHE A 91 -6.38 -10.84 -4.47
N LEU A 92 -6.30 -10.08 -3.38
CA LEU A 92 -5.13 -10.11 -2.50
C LEU A 92 -4.94 -11.46 -1.83
N ARG A 93 -6.04 -12.13 -1.44
CA ARG A 93 -5.97 -13.49 -0.89
C ARG A 93 -5.43 -14.51 -1.90
N LEU A 94 -5.77 -14.37 -3.18
CA LEU A 94 -5.25 -15.23 -4.24
C LEU A 94 -3.76 -14.96 -4.49
N VAL A 95 -3.36 -13.69 -4.55
CA VAL A 95 -1.94 -13.32 -4.70
C VAL A 95 -1.10 -13.86 -3.53
N ASP A 96 -1.59 -13.68 -2.31
CA ASP A 96 -0.98 -14.20 -1.07
C ASP A 96 -0.83 -15.74 -1.09
N ALA A 97 -1.86 -16.44 -1.57
CA ALA A 97 -1.83 -17.90 -1.69
C ALA A 97 -0.87 -18.41 -2.79
N TRP A 98 -0.70 -17.66 -3.88
CA TRP A 98 0.10 -18.10 -5.03
C TRP A 98 1.57 -17.71 -4.96
N VAL A 99 1.91 -16.57 -4.35
CA VAL A 99 3.28 -16.08 -4.33
C VAL A 99 4.02 -16.65 -3.12
N PRO A 100 5.10 -17.42 -3.31
CA PRO A 100 5.91 -17.92 -2.19
C PRO A 100 6.62 -16.74 -1.52
N HIS A 101 6.35 -16.53 -0.23
CA HIS A 101 6.85 -15.38 0.50
C HIS A 101 7.17 -15.72 1.96
N LEU A 102 7.97 -14.86 2.60
CA LEU A 102 8.39 -15.03 3.99
C LEU A 102 8.12 -13.74 4.78
N HIS A 103 7.41 -13.85 5.89
CA HIS A 103 7.19 -12.74 6.81
C HIS A 103 8.46 -12.38 7.59
N LEU A 104 8.64 -11.09 7.89
CA LEU A 104 9.83 -10.58 8.58
C LEU A 104 9.97 -11.27 9.96
N GLY A 105 11.18 -11.73 10.29
CA GLY A 105 11.45 -12.39 11.57
C GLY A 105 11.10 -13.89 11.63
N ASN A 106 10.51 -14.47 10.58
CA ASN A 106 10.26 -15.91 10.50
C ASN A 106 11.46 -16.68 9.91
N ASP A 107 11.53 -17.96 10.25
CA ASP A 107 12.44 -18.94 9.66
C ASP A 107 11.90 -19.48 8.34
N LYS A 108 12.79 -20.01 7.48
CA LYS A 108 12.47 -20.36 6.09
C LYS A 108 11.46 -21.52 5.99
N ASP A 109 11.39 -22.37 7.00
CA ASP A 109 10.40 -23.44 7.15
C ASP A 109 8.97 -22.90 7.32
N LYS A 110 8.81 -21.65 7.75
CA LYS A 110 7.53 -20.95 7.90
C LYS A 110 7.18 -20.06 6.69
N ALA A 111 7.80 -20.30 5.54
CA ALA A 111 7.41 -19.61 4.31
C ALA A 111 5.99 -20.03 3.88
N GLU A 112 5.21 -19.05 3.43
CA GLU A 112 3.80 -19.20 3.04
C GLU A 112 3.63 -18.93 1.55
N GLY A 113 2.48 -19.31 1.00
CA GLY A 113 2.17 -19.17 -0.42
C GLY A 113 3.01 -20.07 -1.35
N GLY A 114 2.50 -20.28 -2.56
CA GLY A 114 3.17 -21.08 -3.60
C GLY A 114 3.39 -22.55 -3.24
N GLY A 115 4.09 -23.28 -4.11
CA GLY A 115 4.40 -24.69 -3.88
C GLY A 115 5.48 -24.90 -2.81
N GLU A 116 5.50 -26.07 -2.15
CA GLU A 116 6.60 -26.45 -1.24
C GLU A 116 7.96 -26.44 -1.95
N LYS A 117 8.00 -26.84 -3.21
CA LYS A 117 9.21 -26.83 -4.05
C LYS A 117 9.74 -25.41 -4.24
N ASP A 118 8.86 -24.44 -4.49
CA ASP A 118 9.25 -23.05 -4.73
C ASP A 118 9.82 -22.40 -3.45
N ARG A 119 9.16 -22.64 -2.32
CA ARG A 119 9.61 -22.17 -0.99
C ARG A 119 10.99 -22.70 -0.61
N LYS A 120 11.30 -23.96 -0.96
CA LYS A 120 12.63 -24.55 -0.72
C LYS A 120 13.71 -24.00 -1.65
N ASN A 121 13.39 -23.80 -2.93
CA ASN A 121 14.34 -23.37 -3.96
C ASN A 121 14.72 -21.88 -3.85
N LEU A 122 13.81 -21.02 -3.40
CA LEU A 122 14.08 -19.58 -3.28
C LEU A 122 14.98 -19.26 -2.08
N SER A 123 15.81 -18.23 -2.19
CA SER A 123 16.61 -17.74 -1.05
C SER A 123 15.73 -17.00 -0.03
N LYS A 124 16.18 -16.88 1.23
CA LYS A 124 15.48 -16.09 2.26
C LYS A 124 15.23 -14.66 1.79
N THR A 125 16.23 -14.06 1.14
CA THR A 125 16.15 -12.72 0.55
C THR A 125 15.10 -12.63 -0.56
N ALA A 126 15.02 -13.62 -1.45
CA ALA A 126 14.01 -13.64 -2.51
C ALA A 126 12.59 -13.74 -1.94
N LEU A 127 12.37 -14.58 -0.93
CA LEU A 127 11.08 -14.71 -0.26
C LEU A 127 10.67 -13.42 0.47
N LEU A 128 11.61 -12.74 1.12
CA LEU A 128 11.36 -11.44 1.76
C LEU A 128 11.08 -10.34 0.72
N PHE A 129 11.79 -10.33 -0.40
CA PHE A 129 11.54 -9.42 -1.52
C PHE A 129 10.13 -9.62 -2.10
N LEU A 130 9.71 -10.87 -2.30
CA LEU A 130 8.37 -11.20 -2.77
C LEU A 130 7.31 -10.77 -1.73
N ALA A 131 7.54 -11.01 -0.44
CA ALA A 131 6.66 -10.54 0.63
C ALA A 131 6.48 -9.01 0.59
N ILE A 132 7.57 -8.25 0.46
CA ILE A 132 7.50 -6.79 0.37
C ILE A 132 6.73 -6.37 -0.88
N THR A 133 7.00 -7.01 -2.02
CA THR A 133 6.39 -6.71 -3.32
C THR A 133 4.86 -6.88 -3.29
N ILE A 134 4.36 -8.03 -2.85
CA ILE A 134 2.90 -8.30 -2.85
C ILE A 134 2.12 -7.34 -1.96
N HIS A 135 2.75 -6.79 -0.93
CA HIS A 135 2.16 -5.79 -0.04
C HIS A 135 2.29 -4.35 -0.57
N ASN A 136 3.35 -4.05 -1.33
CA ASN A 136 3.56 -2.72 -1.92
C ASN A 136 2.69 -2.51 -3.17
N ILE A 137 2.24 -3.58 -3.83
CA ILE A 137 1.32 -3.49 -4.98
C ILE A 137 -0.02 -2.80 -4.60
N PRO A 138 -0.76 -3.25 -3.56
CA PRO A 138 -1.97 -2.58 -3.09
C PRO A 138 -1.76 -1.12 -2.71
N GLU A 139 -0.62 -0.82 -2.07
CA GLU A 139 -0.25 0.53 -1.65
C GLU A 139 -0.01 1.45 -2.85
N GLY A 140 0.71 0.97 -3.87
CA GLY A 140 0.89 1.70 -5.12
C GLY A 140 -0.41 1.90 -5.89
N LEU A 141 -1.26 0.86 -5.94
CA LEU A 141 -2.59 0.94 -6.57
C LEU A 141 -3.48 1.97 -5.87
N ALA A 142 -3.47 2.01 -4.54
CA ALA A 142 -4.22 3.00 -3.76
C ALA A 142 -3.82 4.43 -4.17
N VAL A 143 -2.52 4.74 -4.17
CA VAL A 143 -2.01 6.05 -4.62
C VAL A 143 -2.47 6.35 -6.05
N GLY A 144 -2.34 5.38 -6.97
CA GLY A 144 -2.73 5.54 -8.37
C GLY A 144 -4.22 5.82 -8.55
N VAL A 145 -5.09 5.09 -7.86
CA VAL A 145 -6.56 5.27 -7.94
C VAL A 145 -6.97 6.62 -7.37
N THR A 146 -6.40 7.06 -6.24
CA THR A 146 -6.78 8.34 -5.62
C THR A 146 -6.37 9.54 -6.47
N PHE A 147 -5.19 9.54 -7.07
CA PHE A 147 -4.82 10.58 -8.05
C PHE A 147 -5.60 10.44 -9.36
N GLY A 148 -5.88 9.22 -9.81
CA GLY A 148 -6.69 8.97 -11.01
C GLY A 148 -8.12 9.48 -10.89
N ALA A 149 -8.74 9.37 -9.71
CA ALA A 149 -10.09 9.86 -9.44
C ALA A 149 -10.24 11.38 -9.65
N LEU A 150 -9.14 12.14 -9.53
CA LEU A 150 -9.13 13.58 -9.80
C LEU A 150 -9.44 13.92 -11.26
N ALA A 151 -9.33 12.97 -12.19
CA ALA A 151 -9.68 13.19 -13.59
C ALA A 151 -11.17 13.46 -13.79
N SER A 152 -12.01 12.79 -13.01
CA SER A 152 -13.47 12.87 -13.13
C SER A 152 -14.09 13.86 -12.14
N ASN A 153 -13.46 14.08 -10.97
CA ASN A 153 -14.02 14.91 -9.92
C ASN A 153 -12.93 15.67 -9.15
N TYR A 154 -12.26 16.61 -9.83
CA TYR A 154 -11.23 17.44 -9.19
C TYR A 154 -11.84 18.36 -8.14
N SER A 155 -11.33 18.27 -6.91
CA SER A 155 -11.50 19.31 -5.90
C SER A 155 -10.18 19.53 -5.15
N PRO A 156 -9.93 20.74 -4.61
CA PRO A 156 -8.77 20.97 -3.75
C PRO A 156 -8.70 20.01 -2.56
N ALA A 157 -9.86 19.64 -1.99
CA ALA A 157 -9.95 18.69 -0.89
C ALA A 157 -9.53 17.28 -1.34
N ALA A 158 -10.01 16.80 -2.49
CA ALA A 158 -9.63 15.50 -3.04
C ALA A 158 -8.14 15.43 -3.38
N PHE A 159 -7.57 16.50 -3.93
CA PHE A 159 -6.13 16.59 -4.21
C PHE A 159 -5.29 16.53 -2.93
N ILE A 160 -5.69 17.27 -1.88
CA ILE A 160 -5.05 17.19 -0.55
C ILE A 160 -5.20 15.79 0.03
N GLY A 161 -6.36 15.15 -0.12
CA GLY A 161 -6.58 13.76 0.27
C GLY A 161 -5.64 12.78 -0.42
N ALA A 162 -5.43 12.93 -1.73
CA ALA A 162 -4.50 12.11 -2.50
C ALA A 162 -3.04 12.28 -2.04
N ILE A 163 -2.61 13.52 -1.80
CA ILE A 163 -1.29 13.81 -1.22
C ILE A 163 -1.17 13.20 0.18
N GLY A 164 -2.18 13.40 1.03
CA GLY A 164 -2.20 12.87 2.39
C GLY A 164 -2.09 11.35 2.41
N LEU A 165 -2.80 10.67 1.51
CA LEU A 165 -2.70 9.23 1.33
C LEU A 165 -1.30 8.80 0.90
N ALA A 166 -0.72 9.46 -0.10
CA ALA A 166 0.63 9.15 -0.58
C ALA A 166 1.69 9.33 0.51
N ILE A 167 1.56 10.39 1.33
CA ILE A 167 2.43 10.63 2.50
C ILE A 167 2.24 9.52 3.53
N GLY A 168 0.99 9.20 3.90
CA GLY A 168 0.69 8.14 4.87
C GLY A 168 1.27 6.80 4.44
N ILE A 169 1.06 6.40 3.18
CA ILE A 169 1.62 5.18 2.60
C ILE A 169 3.15 5.23 2.58
N GLY A 170 3.76 6.35 2.19
CA GLY A 170 5.22 6.50 2.18
C GLY A 170 5.82 6.32 3.58
N ILE A 171 5.24 6.94 4.60
CA ILE A 171 5.65 6.74 6.00
C ILE A 171 5.50 5.27 6.38
N LYS A 172 4.35 4.66 6.10
CA LYS A 172 4.11 3.25 6.40
C LYS A 172 5.16 2.33 5.77
N ILE A 173 5.48 2.56 4.50
CA ILE A 173 6.48 1.80 3.75
C ILE A 173 7.86 1.94 4.40
N PHE A 174 8.26 3.17 4.75
CA PHE A 174 9.52 3.42 5.44
C PHE A 174 9.64 2.59 6.73
N LEU A 175 8.58 2.56 7.54
CA LEU A 175 8.56 1.83 8.81
C LEU A 175 8.56 0.30 8.62
N LYS A 176 8.05 -0.20 7.49
CA LYS A 176 7.95 -1.64 7.19
C LYS A 176 9.30 -2.30 6.85
N VAL A 177 10.23 -1.55 6.28
CA VAL A 177 11.48 -2.09 5.71
C VAL A 177 12.70 -1.96 6.64
N GLN A 178 12.45 -1.85 7.94
CA GLN A 178 13.51 -1.73 8.94
C GLN A 178 14.26 -3.06 9.17
N PRO A 179 15.54 -2.98 9.55
CA PRO A 179 16.42 -4.14 9.74
C PRO A 179 16.15 -4.96 11.01
#